data_AF-A0A2U1XT44-F1
#
_entry.id   AF-A0A2U1XT44-F1
#
_cell.length_a   1.000
_cell.length_b   1.000
_cell.length_c   1.000
_cell.angle_alpha   90.00
_cell.angle_beta   90.00
_cell.angle_gamma   90.00
#
_symmetry.space_group_name_H-M   'P 1'
#
loop_
_entity.id
_entity.type
_entity.pdbx_description
1 polymer ?
#
loop_
_entity_poly.entity_id
_entity_poly.type
_entity_poly.pdbx_seq_one_letter_code
_entity_poly.pdbx_strand_id
1 'polypeptide(L)'
;MVDGGKGADRADIFRRDSAADVLEFAAEAEESADGGRRNPPWLILIVDDDHEVHAITRVVLGEMMFEERPVRFLSAYTARQARSLLAEHPGIAAILLDVVMETDDAGLKLVRHIREEMGNRQIRIILRTGQPGQAPERQVIAAYDINDYKAKSELTAQKLYTAAVAALRSYQHIATIEHGRQGLERVMEAADHLAGLRSRPQFLAGLVGRAAALAGGAQSALLCAAGEDGRPSIVAEAGLPADDLPPEAAATVLAALADGQTRWSARCGVAVLRGRDAPPLALCLLGGPFAAGDRPLVELLCTKAAVGLDNLRLYERLNQAQIATVHALGKLAEYKDEVTGDHVKRLGRWATAIARELHARNVFAHELDDWFCDTIGLASVLHDVGKVGIPDAILRKPGRLDEAEMAVMREHAAIGGSILRDACGGDRHGYLSMGAEIAESHHEKFDGSGYPKGLAGDAIPLAGRIVAVADVFDALLHRRPYKKAWDIGEVLDLLRAEAGSHFDPRVVEAFLAVLERDGAGV
;
A
#
# COMPACT_ATOMS: atom_id res chain seq x y z
N MET A 1 -68.37 -2.58 -33.39
CA MET A 1 -69.41 -1.79 -32.70
C MET A 1 -68.69 -1.01 -31.61
N VAL A 2 -68.12 0.15 -31.93
CA VAL A 2 -68.75 1.49 -32.09
C VAL A 2 -68.75 2.24 -30.76
N ASP A 3 -68.00 3.37 -30.80
CA ASP A 3 -68.13 4.65 -30.08
C ASP A 3 -68.20 4.68 -28.54
N GLY A 4 -67.55 5.61 -27.84
CA GLY A 4 -67.18 6.97 -28.22
C GLY A 4 -68.20 7.96 -27.64
N GLY A 5 -67.79 8.85 -26.73
CA GLY A 5 -68.73 9.83 -26.17
C GLY A 5 -68.16 10.74 -25.08
N LYS A 6 -67.66 11.90 -25.50
CA LYS A 6 -67.23 13.05 -24.71
C LYS A 6 -68.41 13.73 -23.98
N GLY A 7 -68.10 14.50 -22.93
CA GLY A 7 -68.96 15.56 -22.42
C GLY A 7 -68.29 16.39 -21.31
N ALA A 8 -67.77 17.55 -21.68
CA ALA A 8 -67.36 18.65 -20.78
C ALA A 8 -68.61 19.44 -20.31
N ASP A 9 -68.58 20.11 -19.16
CA ASP A 9 -68.41 21.58 -19.09
C ASP A 9 -68.46 22.18 -17.66
N ARG A 10 -67.62 23.21 -17.52
CA ARG A 10 -67.52 24.41 -16.66
C ARG A 10 -68.53 24.81 -15.54
N ALA A 11 -67.89 25.35 -14.48
CA ALA A 11 -68.02 26.71 -13.88
C ALA A 11 -68.69 26.92 -12.51
N ASP A 12 -67.85 27.47 -11.61
CA ASP A 12 -68.02 28.55 -10.62
C ASP A 12 -69.30 28.67 -9.75
N ILE A 13 -69.10 28.91 -8.43
CA ILE A 13 -69.24 30.23 -7.76
C ILE A 13 -69.24 30.05 -6.23
N PHE A 14 -68.29 30.73 -5.57
CA PHE A 14 -68.25 31.30 -4.21
C PHE A 14 -69.24 30.83 -3.11
N ARG A 15 -68.67 30.36 -2.00
CA ARG A 15 -69.02 30.83 -0.64
C ARG A 15 -67.76 30.94 0.23
N ARG A 16 -67.46 32.18 0.64
CA ARG A 16 -66.58 32.50 1.77
C ARG A 16 -67.34 32.17 3.06
N ASP A 17 -66.68 31.53 4.01
CA ASP A 17 -66.84 31.89 5.42
C ASP A 17 -65.50 31.77 6.14
N SER A 18 -65.26 32.75 6.99
CA SER A 18 -64.02 33.12 7.65
C SER A 18 -63.81 32.36 8.96
N ALA A 19 -62.63 31.79 9.15
CA ALA A 19 -62.00 31.66 10.46
C ALA A 19 -60.48 31.69 10.25
N ALA A 20 -59.83 32.64 10.92
CA ALA A 20 -58.39 32.80 10.91
C ALA A 20 -57.76 31.74 11.81
N ASP A 21 -57.02 30.79 11.22
CA ASP A 21 -56.21 29.85 11.99
C ASP A 21 -54.80 30.44 12.19
N VAL A 22 -54.55 30.69 13.47
CA VAL A 22 -53.31 31.13 14.08
C VAL A 22 -52.28 30.01 13.96
N LEU A 23 -51.16 30.29 13.29
CA LEU A 23 -49.97 29.43 13.29
C LEU A 23 -49.29 29.54 14.65
N GLU A 24 -49.62 28.61 15.55
CA GLU A 24 -48.95 28.40 16.83
C GLU A 24 -47.73 27.48 16.60
N PHE A 25 -46.53 28.07 16.56
CA PHE A 25 -45.27 27.32 16.60
C PHE A 25 -45.03 26.85 18.04
N ALA A 26 -45.26 25.56 18.32
CA ALA A 26 -44.95 24.93 19.59
C ALA A 26 -43.54 24.30 19.57
N ALA A 27 -42.63 24.97 20.29
CA ALA A 27 -41.42 24.50 20.97
C ALA A 27 -40.65 23.29 20.40
N GLU A 28 -39.52 23.57 19.75
CA GLU A 28 -38.38 22.65 19.71
C GLU A 28 -37.87 22.45 21.14
N ALA A 29 -37.88 21.19 21.59
CA ALA A 29 -37.29 20.80 22.86
C ALA A 29 -35.79 21.07 22.81
N GLU A 30 -35.28 21.84 23.78
CA GLU A 30 -33.85 21.98 24.04
C GLU A 30 -33.24 20.60 24.33
N GLU A 31 -32.67 19.98 23.30
CA GLU A 31 -31.64 18.97 23.50
C GLU A 31 -30.44 19.67 24.11
N SER A 32 -30.24 19.43 25.40
CA SER A 32 -29.06 19.83 26.15
C SER A 32 -27.82 19.15 25.56
N ALA A 33 -27.25 19.75 24.53
CA ALA A 33 -25.90 19.51 24.05
C ALA A 33 -24.95 20.37 24.89
N ASP A 34 -24.04 19.73 25.65
CA ASP A 34 -22.60 20.02 25.60
C ASP A 34 -21.88 19.25 26.72
N GLY A 35 -21.54 17.99 26.44
CA GLY A 35 -20.42 17.29 27.09
C GLY A 35 -19.15 17.35 26.23
N GLY A 36 -19.07 18.32 25.31
CA GLY A 36 -17.96 18.50 24.39
C GLY A 36 -16.72 18.94 25.14
N ARG A 37 -15.62 18.19 24.98
CA ARG A 37 -14.30 18.69 25.36
C ARG A 37 -14.04 19.98 24.56
N ARG A 38 -14.18 21.13 25.22
CA ARG A 38 -13.85 22.45 24.66
C ARG A 38 -12.43 22.40 24.07
N ASN A 39 -12.28 22.86 22.83
CA ASN A 39 -10.97 23.03 22.20
C ASN A 39 -10.03 23.80 23.15
N PRO A 40 -8.75 23.42 23.26
CA PRO A 40 -7.83 24.06 24.19
C PRO A 40 -7.73 25.57 23.89
N PRO A 41 -7.50 26.42 24.91
CA PRO A 41 -7.39 27.85 24.71
C PRO A 41 -6.22 28.21 23.78
N TRP A 42 -6.33 29.32 23.07
CA TRP A 42 -5.19 29.90 22.36
C TRP A 42 -4.19 30.45 23.38
N LEU A 43 -2.90 30.17 23.20
CA LEU A 43 -1.87 30.63 24.12
C LEU A 43 -1.16 31.86 23.54
N ILE A 44 -1.16 32.97 24.29
CA ILE A 44 -0.33 34.15 23.99
C ILE A 44 0.67 34.35 25.13
N LEU A 45 1.95 34.44 24.79
CA LEU A 45 3.01 34.71 25.76
C LEU A 45 3.28 36.22 25.82
N ILE A 46 3.24 36.79 27.03
CA ILE A 46 3.65 38.17 27.29
C ILE A 46 5.06 38.12 27.89
N VAL A 47 6.00 38.84 27.30
CA VAL A 47 7.39 38.93 27.74
C VAL A 47 7.75 40.40 27.91
N ASP A 48 7.81 40.84 29.16
CA ASP A 48 8.09 42.22 29.58
C ASP A 48 8.60 42.16 31.03
N ASP A 49 9.60 42.94 31.40
CA ASP A 49 10.07 43.00 32.79
C ASP A 49 9.14 43.85 33.68
N ASP A 50 8.29 44.68 33.07
CA ASP A 50 7.30 45.51 33.77
C ASP A 50 6.00 44.75 34.08
N HIS A 51 5.74 44.55 35.38
CA HIS A 51 4.52 43.91 35.88
C HIS A 51 3.23 44.65 35.51
N GLU A 52 3.25 45.98 35.36
CA GLU A 52 2.07 46.76 35.00
C GLU A 52 1.63 46.46 33.57
N VAL A 53 2.57 46.28 32.65
CA VAL A 53 2.28 45.93 31.25
C VAL A 53 1.54 44.60 31.15
N HIS A 54 1.89 43.62 31.99
CA HIS A 54 1.20 42.33 32.06
C HIS A 54 -0.23 42.48 32.57
N ALA A 55 -0.43 43.27 33.62
CA ALA A 55 -1.75 43.53 34.19
C ALA A 55 -2.67 44.22 33.17
N ILE A 56 -2.19 45.30 32.54
CA ILE A 56 -2.94 46.05 31.52
C ILE A 56 -3.29 45.17 30.33
N THR A 57 -2.32 44.40 29.80
CA THR A 57 -2.56 43.50 28.66
C THR A 57 -3.65 42.47 28.97
N ARG A 58 -3.65 41.90 30.17
CA ARG A 58 -4.69 40.93 30.60
C ARG A 58 -6.04 41.58 30.82
N VAL A 59 -6.11 42.82 31.31
CA VAL A 59 -7.38 43.54 31.44
C VAL A 59 -7.97 43.84 30.07
N VAL A 60 -7.14 44.30 29.13
CA VAL A 60 -7.57 44.68 27.78
C VAL A 60 -8.02 43.47 26.95
N LEU A 61 -7.35 42.33 27.09
CA LEU A 61 -7.59 41.14 26.25
C LEU A 61 -8.19 39.96 27.02
N GLY A 62 -8.53 40.09 28.29
CA GLY A 62 -8.90 38.97 29.17
C GLY A 62 -10.17 38.23 28.76
N GLU A 63 -11.10 38.91 28.10
CA GLU A 63 -12.35 38.35 27.57
C GLU A 63 -12.25 38.01 26.06
N MET A 64 -11.05 38.04 25.50
CA MET A 64 -10.84 37.80 24.08
C MET A 64 -11.19 36.35 23.71
N MET A 65 -12.08 36.23 22.73
CA MET A 65 -12.43 34.98 22.06
C MET A 65 -11.98 35.05 20.60
N PHE A 66 -11.37 33.97 20.10
CA PHE A 66 -11.03 33.84 18.69
C PHE A 66 -11.47 32.47 18.18
N GLU A 67 -12.38 32.45 17.19
CA GLU A 67 -13.01 31.22 16.67
C GLU A 67 -13.64 30.38 17.80
N GLU A 68 -14.45 31.04 18.65
CA GLU A 68 -15.15 30.44 19.80
C GLU A 68 -14.23 29.81 20.88
N ARG A 69 -12.92 30.07 20.80
CA ARG A 69 -11.94 29.60 21.78
C ARG A 69 -11.41 30.76 22.61
N PRO A 70 -11.32 30.60 23.95
CA PRO A 70 -10.74 31.62 24.80
C PRO A 70 -9.23 31.76 24.59
N VAL A 71 -8.72 32.95 24.79
CA VAL A 71 -7.28 33.23 24.79
C VAL A 71 -6.76 33.20 26.22
N ARG A 72 -5.74 32.38 26.48
CA ARG A 72 -5.02 32.29 27.75
C ARG A 72 -3.65 32.93 27.62
N PHE A 73 -3.32 33.79 28.59
CA PHE A 73 -2.05 34.50 28.63
C PHE A 73 -1.05 33.80 29.54
N LEU A 74 0.16 33.60 29.02
CA LEU A 74 1.34 33.21 29.79
C LEU A 74 2.21 34.45 30.02
N SER A 75 3.01 34.46 31.08
CA SER A 75 3.83 35.62 31.42
C SER A 75 5.23 35.21 31.78
N ALA A 76 6.19 35.84 31.12
CA ALA A 76 7.61 35.78 31.44
C ALA A 76 8.11 37.20 31.72
N TYR A 77 8.85 37.36 32.80
CA TYR A 77 9.46 38.63 33.20
C TYR A 77 10.93 38.75 32.80
N THR A 78 11.47 37.70 32.21
CA THR A 78 12.87 37.59 31.77
C THR A 78 12.93 36.77 30.49
N ALA A 79 13.95 37.00 29.65
CA ALA A 79 14.20 36.19 28.47
C ALA A 79 14.40 34.71 28.82
N ARG A 80 15.02 34.40 29.98
CA ARG A 80 15.21 33.02 30.46
C ARG A 80 13.88 32.33 30.79
N GLN A 81 12.97 33.03 31.46
CA GLN A 81 11.63 32.50 31.74
C GLN A 81 10.85 32.28 30.45
N ALA A 82 10.96 33.20 29.48
CA ALA A 82 10.30 33.07 28.18
C ALA A 82 10.78 31.81 27.44
N ARG A 83 12.10 31.54 27.42
CA ARG A 83 12.66 30.30 26.85
C ARG A 83 12.10 29.04 27.53
N SER A 84 11.97 29.05 28.85
CA SER A 84 11.44 27.90 29.61
C SER A 84 9.97 27.65 29.24
N LEU A 85 9.14 28.69 29.19
CA LEU A 85 7.74 28.57 28.78
C LEU A 85 7.56 28.15 27.33
N LEU A 86 8.44 28.60 26.43
CA LEU A 86 8.42 28.17 25.02
C LEU A 86 8.76 26.69 24.85
N ALA A 87 9.63 26.14 25.71
CA ALA A 87 9.92 24.71 25.74
C ALA A 87 8.76 23.89 26.36
N GLU A 88 8.14 24.39 27.43
CA GLU A 88 7.01 23.73 28.11
C GLU A 88 5.70 23.78 27.29
N HIS A 89 5.52 24.83 26.48
CA HIS A 89 4.29 25.08 25.74
C HIS A 89 4.54 25.30 24.25
N PRO A 90 4.74 24.23 23.45
CA PRO A 90 4.99 24.35 22.01
C PRO A 90 3.80 24.93 21.22
N GLY A 91 2.59 24.95 21.81
CA GLY A 91 1.38 25.50 21.23
C GLY A 91 1.15 27.01 21.44
N ILE A 92 2.16 27.77 21.91
CA ILE A 92 2.08 29.23 21.96
C ILE A 92 1.86 29.76 20.54
N ALA A 93 0.79 30.51 20.31
CA ALA A 93 0.44 31.00 18.98
C ALA A 93 1.09 32.36 18.67
N ALA A 94 1.17 33.22 19.68
CA ALA A 94 1.75 34.56 19.55
C ALA A 94 2.54 34.99 20.79
N ILE A 95 3.49 35.90 20.61
CA ILE A 95 4.29 36.52 21.67
C ILE A 95 4.16 38.04 21.56
N LEU A 96 3.82 38.69 22.68
CA LEU A 96 3.97 40.12 22.87
C LEU A 96 5.29 40.35 23.61
N LEU A 97 6.30 40.83 22.91
CA LEU A 97 7.69 40.82 23.37
C LEU A 97 8.26 42.24 23.47
N ASP A 98 8.75 42.64 24.63
CA ASP A 98 9.53 43.86 24.76
C ASP A 98 10.93 43.70 24.18
N VAL A 99 11.45 44.77 23.56
CA VAL A 99 12.79 44.78 22.96
C VAL A 99 13.87 44.89 24.03
N VAL A 100 13.68 45.81 24.98
CA VAL A 100 14.63 46.14 26.05
C VAL A 100 14.08 45.58 27.35
N MET A 101 14.84 44.70 28.01
CA MET A 101 14.50 44.13 29.31
C MET A 101 15.76 44.07 30.19
N GLU A 102 16.28 42.88 30.49
CA GLU A 102 17.51 42.72 31.28
C GLU A 102 18.74 43.34 30.58
N THR A 103 18.71 43.39 29.26
CA THR A 103 19.67 44.09 28.39
C THR A 103 18.93 44.81 27.27
N ASP A 104 19.58 45.80 26.65
CA ASP A 104 19.04 46.60 25.54
C ASP A 104 18.64 45.79 24.30
N ASP A 105 19.08 44.54 24.21
CA ASP A 105 18.85 43.62 23.10
C ASP A 105 18.25 42.26 23.53
N ALA A 106 17.80 42.14 24.78
CA ALA A 106 17.31 40.88 25.35
C ALA A 106 16.15 40.29 24.53
N GLY A 107 15.19 41.13 24.11
CA GLY A 107 14.08 40.71 23.26
C GLY A 107 14.55 40.24 21.89
N LEU A 108 15.46 40.97 21.25
CA LEU A 108 16.01 40.60 19.93
C LEU A 108 16.79 39.27 19.97
N LYS A 109 17.56 39.04 21.03
CA LYS A 109 18.23 37.75 21.29
C LYS A 109 17.23 36.61 21.46
N LEU A 110 16.09 36.86 22.12
CA LEU A 110 15.02 35.87 22.22
C LEU A 110 14.39 35.56 20.86
N VAL A 111 14.18 36.57 20.01
CA VAL A 111 13.68 36.35 18.64
C VAL A 111 14.64 35.45 17.84
N ARG A 112 15.96 35.73 17.88
CA ARG A 112 16.95 34.85 17.23
C ARG A 112 16.89 33.43 17.78
N HIS A 113 16.80 33.25 19.09
CA HIS A 113 16.65 31.92 19.66
C HIS A 113 15.41 31.18 19.11
N ILE A 114 14.26 31.84 19.02
CA ILE A 114 13.03 31.23 18.47
C ILE A 114 13.20 30.85 16.99
N ARG A 115 13.82 31.71 16.18
CA ARG A 115 13.91 31.51 14.72
C ARG A 115 15.08 30.64 14.28
N GLU A 116 16.24 30.79 14.91
CA GLU A 116 17.51 30.15 14.50
C GLU A 116 17.80 28.89 15.32
N GLU A 117 17.62 28.94 16.65
CA GLU A 117 17.94 27.79 17.52
C GLU A 117 16.77 26.81 17.61
N MET A 118 15.54 27.29 17.82
CA MET A 118 14.34 26.44 17.87
C MET A 118 13.76 26.15 16.47
N GLY A 119 14.14 26.92 15.44
CA GLY A 119 13.59 26.80 14.09
C GLY A 119 12.09 27.10 14.00
N ASN A 120 11.47 27.70 15.03
CA ASN A 120 10.03 27.89 15.08
C ASN A 120 9.64 29.14 14.30
N ARG A 121 9.28 28.95 13.03
CA ARG A 121 8.74 30.00 12.15
C ARG A 121 7.22 30.10 12.18
N GLN A 122 6.53 29.38 13.06
CA GLN A 122 5.07 29.39 13.15
C GLN A 122 4.56 30.43 14.15
N ILE A 123 5.22 30.56 15.31
CA ILE A 123 4.84 31.52 16.35
C ILE A 123 4.87 32.95 15.80
N ARG A 124 3.82 33.73 16.05
CA ARG A 124 3.80 35.15 15.68
C ARG A 124 4.43 36.02 16.74
N ILE A 125 5.32 36.93 16.36
CA ILE A 125 6.04 37.81 17.31
C ILE A 125 5.64 39.26 17.03
N ILE A 126 5.08 39.92 18.05
CA ILE A 126 4.77 41.35 18.06
C ILE A 126 5.77 42.01 19.00
N LEU A 127 6.68 42.80 18.46
CA LEU A 127 7.63 43.56 19.26
C LEU A 127 6.98 44.83 19.80
N ARG A 128 7.23 45.10 21.08
CA ARG A 128 6.86 46.33 21.77
C ARG A 128 8.16 47.04 22.19
N THR A 129 8.20 48.36 22.12
CA THR A 129 9.30 49.12 22.72
C THR A 129 8.84 50.46 23.28
N GLY A 130 9.41 50.88 24.41
CA GLY A 130 9.26 52.24 24.91
C GLY A 130 10.17 53.27 24.21
N GLN A 131 11.20 52.82 23.49
CA GLN A 131 12.25 53.68 22.92
C GLN A 131 12.54 53.35 21.44
N PRO A 132 11.80 53.95 20.48
CA PRO A 132 11.95 53.66 19.05
C PRO A 132 13.34 53.99 18.45
N GLY A 133 14.14 54.82 19.13
CA GLY A 133 15.44 55.30 18.64
C GLY A 133 16.61 54.32 18.79
N GLN A 134 16.49 53.30 19.64
CA GLN A 134 17.57 52.33 19.90
C GLN A 134 17.59 51.16 18.90
N ALA A 135 16.43 50.87 18.28
CA ALA A 135 16.28 49.81 17.29
C ALA A 135 15.34 50.30 16.16
N PRO A 136 15.87 50.71 14.99
CA PRO A 136 15.04 51.24 13.91
C PRO A 136 14.05 50.18 13.38
N GLU A 137 12.74 50.45 13.47
CA GLU A 137 11.66 49.54 13.10
C GLU A 137 11.89 48.80 11.78
N ARG A 138 12.22 49.54 10.71
CA ARG A 138 12.42 48.99 9.37
C ARG A 138 13.58 47.99 9.29
N GLN A 139 14.62 48.17 10.10
CA GLN A 139 15.77 47.26 10.15
C GLN A 139 15.45 46.02 10.98
N VAL A 140 14.72 46.19 12.10
CA VAL A 140 14.34 45.08 12.99
C VAL A 140 13.34 44.14 12.30
N ILE A 141 12.33 44.68 11.62
CA ILE A 141 11.35 43.88 10.88
C ILE A 141 12.03 43.05 9.78
N ALA A 142 12.96 43.65 9.03
CA ALA A 142 13.65 42.97 7.93
C ALA A 142 14.69 41.95 8.43
N ALA A 143 15.35 42.20 9.57
CA ALA A 143 16.44 41.37 10.06
C ALA A 143 16.00 40.21 10.98
N TYR A 144 14.81 40.25 11.58
CA TYR A 144 14.42 39.32 12.67
C TYR A 144 13.15 38.47 12.42
N ASP A 145 12.58 38.42 11.21
CA ASP A 145 11.40 37.59 10.87
C ASP A 145 10.27 37.66 11.92
N ILE A 146 9.85 38.89 12.20
CA ILE A 146 8.78 39.26 13.14
C ILE A 146 7.53 39.71 12.38
N ASN A 147 6.38 39.74 13.08
CA ASN A 147 5.08 39.97 12.45
C ASN A 147 4.58 41.39 12.59
N ASP A 148 4.92 42.06 13.69
CA ASP A 148 4.58 43.46 13.90
C ASP A 148 5.58 44.11 14.87
N TYR A 149 5.69 45.43 14.78
CA TYR A 149 6.47 46.28 15.65
C TYR A 149 5.62 47.47 16.07
N LYS A 150 5.55 47.75 17.37
CA LYS A 150 4.71 48.82 17.92
C LYS A 150 5.40 49.53 19.06
N ALA A 151 5.36 50.86 19.06
CA ALA A 151 5.76 51.64 20.23
C ALA A 151 4.73 51.47 21.36
N LYS A 152 5.18 51.34 22.63
CA LYS A 152 4.30 51.23 23.80
C LYS A 152 3.34 52.43 23.90
N SER A 153 3.76 53.62 23.44
CA SER A 153 2.94 54.85 23.39
C SER A 153 1.83 54.85 22.34
N GLU A 154 1.92 54.01 21.31
CA GLU A 154 0.95 53.96 20.19
C GLU A 154 -0.09 52.84 20.33
N LEU A 155 0.08 52.01 21.35
CA LEU A 155 -0.67 50.77 21.61
C LEU A 155 -1.93 51.06 22.43
N THR A 156 -2.98 51.51 21.76
CA THR A 156 -4.32 51.58 22.37
C THR A 156 -4.90 50.17 22.54
N ALA A 157 -5.88 50.03 23.44
CA ALA A 157 -6.59 48.76 23.66
C ALA A 157 -7.13 48.16 22.35
N GLN A 158 -7.75 48.99 21.51
CA GLN A 158 -8.26 48.58 20.20
C GLN A 158 -7.16 48.09 19.25
N LYS A 159 -6.02 48.78 19.19
CA LYS A 159 -4.89 48.38 18.34
C LYS A 159 -4.22 47.09 18.82
N LEU A 160 -4.13 46.91 20.13
CA LEU A 160 -3.62 45.66 20.72
C LEU A 160 -4.54 44.48 20.38
N TYR A 161 -5.86 44.68 20.50
CA TYR A 161 -6.85 43.67 20.13
C TYR A 161 -6.74 43.29 18.65
N THR A 162 -6.72 44.26 17.73
CA THR A 162 -6.62 43.96 16.29
C THR A 162 -5.30 43.28 15.92
N ALA A 163 -4.18 43.67 16.55
CA ALA A 163 -2.89 43.02 16.36
C ALA A 163 -2.90 41.57 16.87
N ALA A 164 -3.49 41.31 18.04
CA ALA A 164 -3.65 39.96 18.58
C ALA A 164 -4.52 39.08 17.67
N VAL A 165 -5.66 39.59 17.18
CA VAL A 165 -6.52 38.86 16.22
C VAL A 165 -5.75 38.54 14.93
N ALA A 166 -5.04 39.52 14.37
CA ALA A 166 -4.24 39.33 13.15
C ALA A 166 -3.14 38.27 13.35
N ALA A 167 -2.46 38.29 14.50
CA ALA A 167 -1.46 37.30 14.85
C ALA A 167 -2.07 35.90 15.02
N LEU A 168 -3.15 35.74 15.78
CA LEU A 168 -3.80 34.44 15.96
C LEU A 168 -4.31 33.87 14.63
N ARG A 169 -4.92 34.70 13.77
CA ARG A 169 -5.36 34.28 12.44
C ARG A 169 -4.19 33.88 11.55
N SER A 170 -3.10 34.65 11.55
CA SER A 170 -1.89 34.32 10.80
C SER A 170 -1.27 33.00 11.28
N TYR A 171 -1.17 32.79 12.60
CA TYR A 171 -0.73 31.52 13.18
C TYR A 171 -1.61 30.37 12.72
N GLN A 172 -2.93 30.52 12.80
CA GLN A 172 -3.89 29.49 12.37
C GLN A 172 -3.69 29.12 10.90
N HIS A 173 -3.53 30.11 10.00
CA HIS A 173 -3.28 29.84 8.59
C HIS A 173 -1.96 29.07 8.39
N ILE A 174 -0.88 29.49 9.05
CA ILE A 174 0.43 28.82 8.95
C ILE A 174 0.35 27.40 9.50
N ALA A 175 -0.32 27.20 10.65
CA ALA A 175 -0.51 25.89 11.25
C ALA A 175 -1.30 24.96 10.32
N THR A 176 -2.36 25.45 9.67
CA THR A 176 -3.14 24.70 8.69
C THR A 176 -2.29 24.31 7.47
N ILE A 177 -1.50 25.24 6.93
CA ILE A 177 -0.61 24.97 5.78
C ILE A 177 0.44 23.94 6.16
N GLU A 178 1.09 24.09 7.32
CA GLU A 178 2.15 23.20 7.77
C GLU A 178 1.60 21.79 8.07
N HIS A 179 0.42 21.71 8.68
CA HIS A 179 -0.27 20.43 8.88
C HIS A 179 -0.60 19.75 7.55
N GLY A 180 -1.09 20.52 6.56
CA GLY A 180 -1.33 20.02 5.19
C GLY A 180 -0.04 19.55 4.51
N ARG A 181 1.05 20.31 4.65
CA ARG A 181 2.39 19.98 4.10
C ARG A 181 2.91 18.66 4.68
N GLN A 182 2.93 18.54 6.02
CA GLN A 182 3.34 17.31 6.72
C GLN A 182 2.42 16.13 6.43
N GLY A 183 1.13 16.38 6.24
CA GLY A 183 0.17 15.37 5.79
C GLY A 183 0.51 14.86 4.38
N LEU A 184 0.81 15.77 3.46
CA LEU A 184 1.16 15.43 2.08
C LEU A 184 2.46 14.63 2.01
N GLU A 185 3.47 14.99 2.79
CA GLU A 185 4.72 14.23 2.92
C GLU A 185 4.45 12.79 3.38
N ARG A 186 3.63 12.61 4.42
CA ARG A 186 3.22 11.27 4.89
C ARG A 186 2.46 10.47 3.83
N VAL A 187 1.62 11.13 3.02
CA VAL A 187 0.92 10.47 1.90
C VAL A 187 1.92 10.04 0.81
N MET A 188 2.92 10.86 0.49
CA MET A 188 3.95 10.52 -0.48
C MET A 188 4.79 9.33 -0.02
N GLU A 189 5.25 9.33 1.23
CA GLU A 189 5.98 8.20 1.83
C GLU A 189 5.14 6.92 1.84
N ALA A 190 3.86 7.02 2.20
CA ALA A 190 2.94 5.89 2.14
C ALA A 190 2.77 5.35 0.72
N ALA A 191 2.64 6.23 -0.27
CA ALA A 191 2.46 5.83 -1.66
C ALA A 191 3.70 5.10 -2.22
N ASP A 192 4.90 5.59 -1.91
CA ASP A 192 6.16 4.95 -2.34
C ASP A 192 6.33 3.56 -1.72
N HIS A 193 6.06 3.44 -0.41
CA HIS A 193 6.11 2.15 0.27
C HIS A 193 5.08 1.15 -0.29
N LEU A 194 3.84 1.61 -0.55
CA LEU A 194 2.79 0.78 -1.14
C LEU A 194 3.14 0.33 -2.56
N ALA A 195 3.80 1.18 -3.35
CA ALA A 195 4.21 0.85 -4.72
C ALA A 195 5.27 -0.26 -4.80
N GLY A 196 6.08 -0.44 -3.75
CA GLY A 196 7.07 -1.52 -3.67
C GLY A 196 6.47 -2.91 -3.39
N LEU A 197 5.24 -2.97 -2.90
CA LEU A 197 4.59 -4.24 -2.54
C LEU A 197 4.07 -4.95 -3.79
N ARG A 198 4.42 -6.24 -3.93
CA ARG A 198 3.98 -7.09 -5.06
C ARG A 198 2.82 -8.03 -4.71
N SER A 199 2.38 -8.01 -3.46
CA SER A 199 1.36 -8.91 -2.93
C SER A 199 0.12 -8.11 -2.53
N ARG A 200 -1.04 -8.49 -3.07
CA ARG A 200 -2.32 -7.85 -2.76
C ARG A 200 -2.62 -7.84 -1.26
N PRO A 201 -2.55 -8.96 -0.50
CA PRO A 201 -2.77 -8.94 0.96
C PRO A 201 -1.86 -7.95 1.71
N GLN A 202 -0.56 -7.93 1.39
CA GLN A 202 0.38 -7.01 2.02
C GLN A 202 0.06 -5.56 1.69
N PHE A 203 -0.33 -5.28 0.44
CA PHE A 203 -0.75 -3.96 0.01
C PHE A 203 -1.98 -3.45 0.76
N LEU A 204 -3.03 -4.28 0.87
CA LEU A 204 -4.26 -3.90 1.57
C LEU A 204 -4.00 -3.66 3.06
N ALA A 205 -3.24 -4.54 3.73
CA ALA A 205 -2.86 -4.36 5.13
C ALA A 205 -2.02 -3.09 5.34
N GLY A 206 -1.03 -2.86 4.48
CA GLY A 206 -0.19 -1.67 4.51
C GLY A 206 -0.99 -0.38 4.34
N LEU A 207 -1.96 -0.37 3.42
CA LEU A 207 -2.82 0.78 3.17
C LEU A 207 -3.61 1.18 4.42
N VAL A 208 -4.23 0.22 5.08
CA VAL A 208 -5.08 0.47 6.25
C VAL A 208 -4.27 1.00 7.42
N GLY A 209 -3.08 0.45 7.66
CA GLY A 209 -2.17 0.95 8.69
C GLY A 209 -1.72 2.41 8.43
N ARG A 210 -1.44 2.76 7.18
CA ARG A 210 -1.05 4.15 6.81
C ARG A 210 -2.22 5.12 6.91
N ALA A 211 -3.42 4.70 6.55
CA ALA A 211 -4.63 5.50 6.69
C ALA A 211 -4.94 5.83 8.15
N ALA A 212 -4.83 4.86 9.05
CA ALA A 212 -4.99 5.08 10.49
C ALA A 212 -3.98 6.09 11.04
N ALA A 213 -2.72 6.00 10.62
CA ALA A 213 -1.66 6.92 11.05
C ALA A 213 -1.80 8.35 10.47
N LEU A 214 -2.48 8.48 9.34
CA LEU A 214 -2.69 9.76 8.68
C LEU A 214 -3.80 10.57 9.36
N ALA A 215 -4.89 9.90 9.76
CA ALA A 215 -6.03 10.50 10.43
C ALA A 215 -5.86 10.44 11.95
N GLY A 216 -5.39 11.52 12.57
CA GLY A 216 -5.01 11.54 13.99
C GLY A 216 -6.12 11.19 14.99
N GLY A 217 -7.40 11.26 14.58
CA GLY A 217 -8.55 10.87 15.38
C GLY A 217 -8.96 9.40 15.25
N ALA A 218 -8.38 8.63 14.33
CA ALA A 218 -8.78 7.25 14.07
C ALA A 218 -8.31 6.30 15.19
N GLN A 219 -9.24 5.49 15.70
CA GLN A 219 -8.95 4.38 16.60
C GLN A 219 -8.78 3.06 15.84
N SER A 220 -9.53 2.93 14.74
CA SER A 220 -9.46 1.80 13.83
C SER A 220 -9.60 2.26 12.39
N ALA A 221 -8.95 1.54 11.48
CA ALA A 221 -9.13 1.67 10.05
C ALA A 221 -9.49 0.29 9.48
N LEU A 222 -10.47 0.27 8.57
CA LEU A 222 -11.02 -0.94 7.97
C LEU A 222 -11.13 -0.72 6.47
N LEU A 223 -10.70 -1.68 5.67
CA LEU A 223 -10.95 -1.70 4.24
C LEU A 223 -12.06 -2.70 3.96
N CYS A 224 -13.11 -2.23 3.30
CA CYS A 224 -14.33 -2.98 3.07
C CYS A 224 -14.62 -3.15 1.58
N ALA A 225 -15.10 -4.33 1.20
CA ALA A 225 -15.70 -4.61 -0.10
C ALA A 225 -17.22 -4.82 0.05
N ALA A 226 -17.96 -4.75 -1.04
CA ALA A 226 -19.36 -5.20 -1.05
C ALA A 226 -19.39 -6.72 -0.93
N GLY A 227 -19.99 -7.25 0.13
CA GLY A 227 -20.21 -8.69 0.30
C GLY A 227 -21.42 -9.18 -0.50
N GLU A 228 -21.45 -10.49 -0.76
CA GLU A 228 -22.54 -11.15 -1.51
C GLU A 228 -23.89 -11.06 -0.78
N ASP A 229 -23.86 -11.02 0.55
CA ASP A 229 -25.04 -10.98 1.43
C ASP A 229 -25.65 -9.57 1.57
N GLY A 230 -25.17 -8.60 0.79
CA GLY A 230 -25.55 -7.19 0.92
C GLY A 230 -24.98 -6.50 2.16
N ARG A 231 -24.01 -7.12 2.84
CA ARG A 231 -23.25 -6.57 3.98
C ARG A 231 -21.82 -6.22 3.55
N PRO A 232 -21.18 -5.20 4.15
CA PRO A 232 -19.77 -4.94 3.89
C PRO A 232 -18.91 -6.10 4.41
N SER A 233 -17.96 -6.55 3.60
CA SER A 233 -16.97 -7.56 3.97
C SER A 233 -15.62 -6.87 4.24
N ILE A 234 -15.02 -7.13 5.41
CA ILE A 234 -13.72 -6.57 5.78
C ILE A 234 -12.62 -7.35 5.05
N VAL A 235 -11.83 -6.66 4.24
CA VAL A 235 -10.71 -7.25 3.48
C VAL A 235 -9.35 -6.99 4.13
N ALA A 236 -9.26 -5.97 4.98
CA ALA A 236 -8.08 -5.65 5.79
C ALA A 236 -8.47 -4.71 6.94
N GLU A 237 -7.71 -4.76 8.04
CA GLU A 237 -7.93 -3.94 9.23
C GLU A 237 -6.61 -3.50 9.89
N ALA A 238 -6.65 -2.39 10.62
CA ALA A 238 -5.58 -1.95 11.52
C ALA A 238 -6.14 -1.11 12.68
N GLY A 239 -5.48 -1.17 13.84
CA GLY A 239 -5.90 -0.46 15.06
C GLY A 239 -6.63 -1.38 16.03
N LEU A 240 -7.63 -0.86 16.75
CA LEU A 240 -8.43 -1.70 17.63
C LEU A 240 -9.23 -2.71 16.80
N PRO A 241 -9.21 -4.01 17.16
CA PRO A 241 -9.92 -5.04 16.42
C PRO A 241 -11.41 -4.70 16.41
N ALA A 242 -11.99 -4.69 15.21
CA ALA A 242 -13.43 -4.54 15.04
C ALA A 242 -13.96 -5.90 14.59
N ASP A 243 -14.51 -6.68 15.54
CA ASP A 243 -15.14 -7.96 15.22
C ASP A 243 -16.25 -7.80 14.17
N ASP A 244 -16.89 -6.62 14.13
CA ASP A 244 -17.86 -6.20 13.11
C ASP A 244 -17.87 -4.68 12.92
N LEU A 245 -18.35 -4.21 11.76
CA LEU A 245 -18.62 -2.78 11.56
C LEU A 245 -19.87 -2.35 12.34
N PRO A 246 -19.83 -1.20 13.06
CA PRO A 246 -21.04 -0.62 13.63
C PRO A 246 -22.13 -0.43 12.56
N PRO A 247 -23.42 -0.67 12.84
CA PRO A 247 -24.48 -0.64 11.83
C PRO A 247 -24.55 0.67 11.01
N GLU A 248 -24.32 1.81 11.66
CA GLU A 248 -24.26 3.12 11.02
C GLU A 248 -23.07 3.24 10.05
N ALA A 249 -21.89 2.76 10.48
CA ALA A 249 -20.70 2.72 9.64
C ALA A 249 -20.88 1.75 8.47
N ALA A 250 -21.48 0.58 8.70
CA ALA A 250 -21.76 -0.40 7.66
C ALA A 250 -22.70 0.17 6.58
N ALA A 251 -23.78 0.85 6.97
CA ALA A 251 -24.68 1.53 6.04
C ALA A 251 -23.95 2.63 5.24
N THR A 252 -23.09 3.40 5.91
CA THR A 252 -22.28 4.46 5.27
C THR A 252 -21.31 3.88 4.25
N VAL A 253 -20.66 2.76 4.58
CA VAL A 253 -19.74 2.02 3.70
C VAL A 253 -20.46 1.52 2.45
N LEU A 254 -21.62 0.88 2.60
CA LEU A 254 -22.40 0.38 1.47
C LEU A 254 -22.86 1.51 0.55
N ALA A 255 -23.35 2.62 1.13
CA ALA A 255 -23.74 3.80 0.35
C ALA A 255 -22.55 4.38 -0.42
N ALA A 256 -21.37 4.47 0.22
CA ALA A 256 -20.15 4.95 -0.40
C ALA A 256 -19.64 4.02 -1.52
N LEU A 257 -19.71 2.70 -1.35
CA LEU A 257 -19.34 1.76 -2.40
C LEU A 257 -20.25 1.91 -3.63
N ALA A 258 -21.55 2.11 -3.41
CA ALA A 258 -22.54 2.24 -4.47
C ALA A 258 -22.35 3.52 -5.31
N ASP A 259 -22.28 4.69 -4.68
CA ASP A 259 -22.22 5.98 -5.42
C ASP A 259 -20.80 6.53 -5.61
N GLY A 260 -19.84 6.11 -4.80
CA GLY A 260 -18.44 6.53 -4.85
C GLY A 260 -18.13 7.80 -4.09
N GLN A 261 -19.07 8.28 -3.29
CA GLN A 261 -18.91 9.52 -2.55
C GLN A 261 -18.27 9.27 -1.19
N THR A 262 -17.34 10.15 -0.84
CA THR A 262 -16.71 10.18 0.46
C THR A 262 -17.65 10.81 1.48
N ARG A 263 -17.71 10.24 2.68
CA ARG A 263 -18.68 10.63 3.72
C ARG A 263 -17.98 10.75 5.06
N TRP A 264 -18.24 11.82 5.79
CA TRP A 264 -17.57 12.10 7.05
C TRP A 264 -18.60 12.54 8.10
N SER A 265 -18.45 12.02 9.30
CA SER A 265 -19.14 12.42 10.51
C SER A 265 -18.12 12.67 11.63
N ALA A 266 -18.58 13.12 12.79
CA ALA A 266 -17.71 13.34 13.94
C ALA A 266 -17.01 12.06 14.45
N ARG A 267 -17.57 10.87 14.12
CA ARG A 267 -17.10 9.57 14.63
C ARG A 267 -16.74 8.54 13.55
N CYS A 268 -16.93 8.88 12.27
CA CYS A 268 -16.73 7.97 11.16
C CYS A 268 -16.30 8.74 9.90
N GLY A 269 -15.22 8.31 9.24
CA GLY A 269 -14.80 8.79 7.94
C GLY A 269 -14.77 7.66 6.93
N VAL A 270 -15.45 7.79 5.80
CA VAL A 270 -15.47 6.79 4.73
C VAL A 270 -14.97 7.42 3.44
N ALA A 271 -13.90 6.85 2.89
CA ALA A 271 -13.33 7.23 1.60
C ALA A 271 -13.34 6.03 0.65
N VAL A 272 -13.59 6.27 -0.63
CA VAL A 272 -13.73 5.19 -1.63
C VAL A 272 -12.48 5.09 -2.48
N LEU A 273 -11.96 3.88 -2.63
CA LEU A 273 -10.91 3.52 -3.57
C LEU A 273 -11.57 2.94 -4.82
N ARG A 274 -11.53 3.71 -5.90
CA ARG A 274 -12.03 3.28 -7.22
C ARG A 274 -10.86 3.12 -8.18
N GLY A 275 -10.46 1.87 -8.40
CA GLY A 275 -9.59 1.51 -9.51
C GLY A 275 -10.34 1.56 -10.84
N ARG A 276 -9.63 1.49 -11.97
CA ARG A 276 -10.23 1.39 -13.31
C ARG A 276 -10.86 0.04 -13.55
N ASP A 277 -10.14 -1.00 -13.15
CA ASP A 277 -10.54 -2.38 -13.43
C ASP A 277 -11.03 -3.10 -12.18
N ALA A 278 -10.53 -2.72 -10.99
CA ALA A 278 -10.86 -3.35 -9.71
C ALA A 278 -12.25 -2.98 -9.17
N PRO A 279 -12.94 -3.91 -8.49
CA PRO A 279 -14.15 -3.56 -7.75
C PRO A 279 -13.83 -2.49 -6.70
N PRO A 280 -14.74 -1.54 -6.44
CA PRO A 280 -14.51 -0.48 -5.48
C PRO A 280 -14.29 -1.04 -4.08
N LEU A 281 -13.38 -0.44 -3.34
CA LEU A 281 -13.17 -0.69 -1.91
C LEU A 281 -13.49 0.60 -1.15
N ALA A 282 -13.92 0.47 0.10
CA ALA A 282 -14.18 1.60 0.99
C ALA A 282 -13.26 1.51 2.20
N LEU A 283 -12.46 2.54 2.39
CA LEU A 283 -11.69 2.76 3.60
C LEU A 283 -12.60 3.44 4.63
N CYS A 284 -12.88 2.76 5.73
CA CYS A 284 -13.64 3.24 6.87
C CYS A 284 -12.70 3.51 8.04
N LEU A 285 -12.71 4.73 8.55
CA LEU A 285 -12.00 5.20 9.73
C LEU A 285 -13.01 5.36 10.85
N LEU A 286 -12.84 4.61 11.93
CA LEU A 286 -13.66 4.68 13.13
C LEU A 286 -12.91 5.44 14.22
N GLY A 287 -13.60 6.35 14.90
CA GLY A 287 -13.00 7.25 15.90
C GLY A 287 -13.26 8.71 15.57
N GLY A 288 -12.55 9.62 16.21
CA GLY A 288 -12.68 11.06 16.00
C GLY A 288 -12.63 11.88 17.30
N PRO A 289 -12.80 13.20 17.21
CA PRO A 289 -13.11 13.97 15.99
C PRO A 289 -11.94 14.01 14.99
N PHE A 290 -12.25 14.04 13.69
CA PHE A 290 -11.27 14.22 12.63
C PHE A 290 -11.03 15.71 12.34
N ALA A 291 -9.78 16.08 12.07
CA ALA A 291 -9.45 17.44 11.69
C ALA A 291 -9.92 17.72 10.26
N ALA A 292 -10.24 18.99 9.95
CA ALA A 292 -10.63 19.40 8.60
C ALA A 292 -9.57 19.05 7.53
N GLY A 293 -8.30 18.98 7.93
CA GLY A 293 -7.18 18.57 7.07
C GLY A 293 -7.06 17.06 6.82
N ASP A 294 -7.69 16.21 7.64
CA ASP A 294 -7.57 14.75 7.51
C ASP A 294 -8.26 14.25 6.24
N ARG A 295 -9.45 14.79 5.95
CA ARG A 295 -10.26 14.40 4.79
C ARG A 295 -9.49 14.46 3.46
N PRO A 296 -8.95 15.61 3.02
CA PRO A 296 -8.27 15.69 1.73
C PRO A 296 -7.03 14.79 1.65
N LEU A 297 -6.36 14.54 2.79
CA LEU A 297 -5.18 13.67 2.85
C LEU A 297 -5.58 12.19 2.67
N VAL A 298 -6.64 11.75 3.35
CA VAL A 298 -7.17 10.38 3.22
C VAL A 298 -7.72 10.14 1.81
N GLU A 299 -8.42 11.11 1.23
CA GLU A 299 -8.91 11.03 -0.15
C GLU A 299 -7.77 10.92 -1.17
N LEU A 300 -6.69 11.68 -0.96
CA LEU A 300 -5.50 11.59 -1.79
C LEU A 300 -4.81 10.23 -1.65
N LEU A 301 -4.67 9.71 -0.43
CA LEU A 301 -4.12 8.37 -0.18
C LEU A 301 -4.94 7.30 -0.90
N CYS A 302 -6.27 7.34 -0.79
CA CYS A 302 -7.18 6.43 -1.48
C CYS A 302 -7.01 6.49 -3.00
N THR A 303 -6.85 7.69 -3.56
CA THR A 303 -6.62 7.90 -4.99
C THR A 303 -5.30 7.28 -5.44
N LYS A 304 -4.22 7.45 -4.66
CA LYS A 304 -2.91 6.83 -4.97
C LYS A 304 -2.94 5.32 -4.81
N ALA A 305 -3.60 4.84 -3.76
CA ALA A 305 -3.75 3.42 -3.50
C ALA A 305 -4.58 2.71 -4.58
N ALA A 306 -5.59 3.37 -5.14
CA ALA A 306 -6.35 2.83 -6.28
C ALA A 306 -5.45 2.56 -7.50
N VAL A 307 -4.52 3.47 -7.81
CA VAL A 307 -3.53 3.26 -8.88
C VAL A 307 -2.59 2.10 -8.56
N GLY A 308 -2.12 2.00 -7.31
CA GLY A 308 -1.29 0.86 -6.87
C GLY A 308 -2.01 -0.48 -6.99
N LEU A 309 -3.31 -0.53 -6.64
CA LEU A 309 -4.12 -1.73 -6.77
C LEU A 309 -4.35 -2.14 -8.24
N ASP A 310 -4.58 -1.16 -9.12
CA ASP A 310 -4.68 -1.42 -10.56
C ASP A 310 -3.37 -1.99 -11.11
N ASN A 311 -2.21 -1.42 -10.72
CA ASN A 311 -0.90 -1.92 -11.12
C ASN A 311 -0.64 -3.35 -10.64
N LEU A 312 -1.01 -3.67 -9.38
CA LEU A 312 -0.90 -5.02 -8.86
C LEU A 312 -1.71 -6.02 -9.69
N ARG A 313 -2.95 -5.64 -10.03
CA ARG A 313 -3.80 -6.49 -10.87
C ARG A 313 -3.25 -6.65 -12.29
N LEU A 314 -2.68 -5.60 -12.88
CA LEU A 314 -2.03 -5.68 -14.19
C LEU A 314 -0.83 -6.64 -14.13
N TYR A 315 -0.03 -6.57 -13.07
CA TYR A 315 1.09 -7.49 -12.84
C TYR A 315 0.61 -8.94 -12.69
N GLU A 316 -0.42 -9.18 -11.87
CA GLU A 316 -1.04 -10.51 -11.70
C GLU A 316 -1.57 -11.06 -13.02
N ARG A 317 -2.28 -10.25 -13.81
CA ARG A 317 -2.79 -10.64 -15.14
C ARG A 317 -1.67 -10.96 -16.11
N LEU A 318 -0.61 -10.15 -16.13
CA LEU A 318 0.55 -10.39 -16.98
C LEU A 318 1.22 -11.71 -16.63
N ASN A 319 1.46 -11.96 -15.33
CA ASN A 319 2.05 -13.19 -14.85
C ASN A 319 1.16 -14.41 -15.17
N GLN A 320 -0.15 -14.32 -14.95
CA GLN A 320 -1.10 -15.38 -15.30
C GLN A 320 -1.13 -15.65 -16.80
N ALA A 321 -1.12 -14.62 -17.64
CA ALA A 321 -1.07 -14.75 -19.09
C ALA A 321 0.23 -15.40 -19.56
N GLN A 322 1.37 -15.06 -18.95
CA GLN A 322 2.67 -15.68 -19.22
C GLN A 322 2.65 -17.17 -18.87
N ILE A 323 2.21 -17.52 -17.66
CA ILE A 323 2.09 -18.92 -17.22
C ILE A 323 1.17 -19.71 -18.16
N ALA A 324 0.00 -19.16 -18.50
CA ALA A 324 -0.93 -19.81 -19.41
C ALA A 324 -0.33 -20.02 -20.81
N THR A 325 0.44 -19.05 -21.31
CA THR A 325 1.13 -19.14 -22.61
C THR A 325 2.19 -20.23 -22.60
N VAL A 326 3.05 -20.28 -21.57
CA VAL A 326 4.08 -21.32 -21.43
C VAL A 326 3.45 -22.71 -21.35
N HIS A 327 2.39 -22.86 -20.55
CA HIS A 327 1.65 -24.12 -20.48
C HIS A 327 1.02 -24.50 -21.82
N ALA A 328 0.52 -23.55 -22.61
CA ALA A 328 0.01 -23.83 -23.95
C ALA A 328 1.12 -24.29 -24.90
N LEU A 329 2.31 -23.69 -24.84
CA LEU A 329 3.48 -24.11 -25.63
C LEU A 329 3.94 -25.53 -25.28
N GLY A 330 4.05 -25.86 -23.98
CA GLY A 330 4.36 -27.22 -23.54
C GLY A 330 3.34 -28.23 -24.06
N LYS A 331 2.04 -27.93 -23.93
CA LYS A 331 0.96 -28.77 -24.48
C LYS A 331 1.01 -28.95 -26.00
N LEU A 332 1.41 -27.92 -26.75
CA LEU A 332 1.56 -28.02 -28.20
C LEU A 332 2.68 -28.97 -28.61
N ALA A 333 3.80 -28.95 -27.89
CA ALA A 333 4.89 -29.88 -28.11
C ALA A 333 4.50 -31.32 -27.76
N GLU A 334 3.74 -31.49 -26.67
CA GLU A 334 3.19 -32.78 -26.27
C GLU A 334 2.07 -33.27 -27.17
N TYR A 335 1.31 -32.43 -27.87
CA TYR A 335 0.15 -32.87 -28.67
C TYR A 335 0.49 -33.96 -29.71
N LYS A 336 1.75 -34.03 -30.16
CA LYS A 336 2.22 -35.08 -31.07
C LYS A 336 2.46 -36.44 -30.38
N ASP A 337 2.63 -36.44 -29.06
CA ASP A 337 2.83 -37.57 -28.16
C ASP A 337 1.49 -37.80 -27.43
N GLU A 338 0.97 -39.02 -27.28
CA GLU A 338 -0.41 -39.25 -26.77
C GLU A 338 -0.57 -38.97 -25.25
N VAL A 339 0.19 -38.03 -24.69
CA VAL A 339 0.26 -37.66 -23.27
C VAL A 339 -0.66 -36.48 -22.99
N THR A 340 -1.49 -36.58 -21.95
CA THR A 340 -2.34 -35.47 -21.52
C THR A 340 -1.48 -34.37 -20.87
N GLY A 341 -1.83 -33.10 -21.11
CA GLY A 341 -1.10 -31.94 -20.56
C GLY A 341 -1.15 -31.75 -19.04
N ASP A 342 -1.51 -32.79 -18.28
CA ASP A 342 -1.38 -32.86 -16.83
C ASP A 342 0.04 -33.25 -16.41
N HIS A 343 0.81 -33.94 -17.27
CA HIS A 343 2.22 -34.27 -17.05
C HIS A 343 3.06 -33.01 -16.80
N VAL A 344 3.00 -32.05 -17.72
CA VAL A 344 3.66 -30.75 -17.62
C VAL A 344 3.47 -30.06 -16.27
N LYS A 345 2.23 -30.06 -15.75
CA LYS A 345 1.91 -29.43 -14.46
C LYS A 345 2.48 -30.20 -13.29
N ARG A 346 2.48 -31.53 -13.33
CA ARG A 346 3.09 -32.38 -12.30
C ARG A 346 4.60 -32.22 -12.29
N LEU A 347 5.22 -32.24 -13.47
CA LEU A 347 6.66 -32.03 -13.64
C LEU A 347 7.11 -30.69 -13.02
N GLY A 348 6.42 -29.60 -13.34
CA GLY A 348 6.73 -28.29 -12.77
C GLY A 348 6.60 -28.23 -11.24
N ARG A 349 5.60 -28.92 -10.67
CA ARG A 349 5.45 -29.05 -9.21
C ARG A 349 6.61 -29.82 -8.59
N TRP A 350 6.99 -30.96 -9.16
CA TRP A 350 8.11 -31.76 -8.68
C TRP A 350 9.43 -31.01 -8.76
N ALA A 351 9.73 -30.38 -9.90
CA ALA A 351 10.95 -29.61 -10.08
C ALA A 351 11.07 -28.47 -9.06
N THR A 352 9.96 -27.74 -8.81
CA THR A 352 9.90 -26.68 -7.79
C THR A 352 10.14 -27.23 -6.38
N ALA A 353 9.50 -28.35 -6.04
CA ALA A 353 9.61 -28.93 -4.71
C ALA A 353 11.03 -29.45 -4.42
N ILE A 354 11.66 -30.11 -5.41
CA ILE A 354 13.05 -30.57 -5.32
C ILE A 354 14.00 -29.37 -5.15
N ALA A 355 13.84 -28.31 -5.96
CA ALA A 355 14.68 -27.12 -5.88
C ALA A 355 14.58 -26.43 -4.50
N ARG A 356 13.36 -26.28 -3.97
CA ARG A 356 13.14 -25.69 -2.64
C ARG A 356 13.72 -26.55 -1.52
N GLU A 357 13.66 -27.87 -1.63
CA GLU A 357 14.29 -28.77 -0.67
C GLU A 357 15.82 -28.65 -0.68
N LEU A 358 16.43 -28.60 -1.87
CA LEU A 358 17.87 -28.37 -2.01
C LEU A 358 18.28 -27.02 -1.42
N HIS A 359 17.49 -25.96 -1.67
CA HIS A 359 17.71 -24.63 -1.11
C HIS A 359 17.65 -24.64 0.43
N ALA A 360 16.62 -25.26 1.00
CA ALA A 360 16.43 -25.34 2.44
C ALA A 360 17.57 -26.10 3.15
N ARG A 361 18.17 -27.08 2.47
CA ARG A 361 19.34 -27.83 2.95
C ARG A 361 20.67 -27.10 2.72
N ASN A 362 20.64 -25.91 2.12
CA ASN A 362 21.82 -25.14 1.73
C ASN A 362 22.77 -25.92 0.79
N VAL A 363 22.21 -26.80 -0.04
CA VAL A 363 22.94 -27.52 -1.10
C VAL A 363 22.92 -26.66 -2.36
N PHE A 364 24.07 -26.48 -3.01
CA PHE A 364 24.23 -25.59 -4.17
C PHE A 364 23.98 -24.09 -3.87
N ALA A 365 24.36 -23.61 -2.69
CA ALA A 365 24.10 -22.23 -2.24
C ALA A 365 24.56 -21.11 -3.20
N HIS A 366 25.50 -21.40 -4.11
CA HIS A 366 25.98 -20.44 -5.11
C HIS A 366 25.19 -20.45 -6.43
N GLU A 367 24.41 -21.50 -6.69
CA GLU A 367 23.63 -21.67 -7.93
C GLU A 367 22.12 -21.56 -7.67
N LEU A 368 21.68 -21.75 -6.43
CA LEU A 368 20.28 -21.93 -6.07
C LEU A 368 19.81 -20.80 -5.12
N ASP A 369 19.06 -19.86 -5.69
CA ASP A 369 18.43 -18.74 -4.99
C ASP A 369 16.88 -18.81 -5.08
N ASP A 370 16.20 -17.81 -4.50
CA ASP A 370 14.73 -17.71 -4.54
C ASP A 370 14.21 -17.61 -5.98
N TRP A 371 14.93 -16.90 -6.86
CA TRP A 371 14.55 -16.76 -8.27
C TRP A 371 14.59 -18.12 -8.99
N PHE A 372 15.63 -18.91 -8.74
CA PHE A 372 15.76 -20.25 -9.32
C PHE A 372 14.58 -21.14 -8.89
N CYS A 373 14.27 -21.14 -7.58
CA CYS A 373 13.14 -21.89 -7.02
C CYS A 373 11.80 -21.51 -7.64
N ASP A 374 11.56 -20.22 -7.84
CA ASP A 374 10.29 -19.73 -8.37
C ASP A 374 10.19 -19.87 -9.90
N THR A 375 11.31 -20.02 -10.60
CA THR A 375 11.37 -20.09 -12.07
C THR A 375 11.36 -21.52 -12.61
N ILE A 376 12.05 -22.46 -11.95
CA ILE A 376 12.30 -23.81 -12.50
C ILE A 376 11.02 -24.57 -12.83
N GLY A 377 9.97 -24.43 -12.02
CA GLY A 377 8.70 -25.12 -12.27
C GLY A 377 8.00 -24.68 -13.56
N LEU A 378 8.11 -23.40 -13.92
CA LEU A 378 7.57 -22.89 -15.17
C LEU A 378 8.49 -23.23 -16.35
N ALA A 379 9.81 -23.17 -16.15
CA ALA A 379 10.80 -23.47 -17.17
C ALA A 379 10.81 -24.95 -17.57
N SER A 380 10.59 -25.88 -16.63
CA SER A 380 10.60 -27.33 -16.88
C SER A 380 9.50 -27.78 -17.83
N VAL A 381 8.42 -27.01 -17.95
CA VAL A 381 7.34 -27.22 -18.92
C VAL A 381 7.85 -27.23 -20.37
N LEU A 382 8.98 -26.57 -20.62
CA LEU A 382 9.52 -26.38 -21.95
C LEU A 382 10.57 -27.43 -22.34
N HIS A 383 10.89 -28.41 -21.48
CA HIS A 383 11.95 -29.39 -21.70
C HIS A 383 11.83 -30.11 -23.05
N ASP A 384 10.59 -30.47 -23.42
CA ASP A 384 10.27 -31.24 -24.62
C ASP A 384 9.83 -30.38 -25.82
N VAL A 385 9.96 -29.05 -25.76
CA VAL A 385 9.45 -28.15 -26.82
C VAL A 385 10.03 -28.46 -28.20
N GLY A 386 11.23 -29.03 -28.25
CA GLY A 386 11.91 -29.40 -29.51
C GLY A 386 11.28 -30.57 -30.25
N LYS A 387 10.36 -31.35 -29.63
CA LYS A 387 9.63 -32.44 -30.32
C LYS A 387 8.85 -31.95 -31.55
N VAL A 388 8.52 -30.65 -31.60
CA VAL A 388 7.90 -30.03 -32.79
C VAL A 388 8.75 -30.17 -34.06
N GLY A 389 10.08 -30.21 -33.92
CA GLY A 389 11.03 -30.37 -35.02
C GLY A 389 11.28 -31.82 -35.43
N ILE A 390 10.77 -32.80 -34.69
CA ILE A 390 10.96 -34.22 -34.99
C ILE A 390 9.92 -34.68 -36.02
N PRO A 391 10.31 -35.44 -37.07
CA PRO A 391 9.37 -35.99 -38.04
C PRO A 391 8.32 -36.91 -37.41
N ASP A 392 7.06 -36.75 -37.80
CA ASP A 392 5.93 -37.54 -37.27
C ASP A 392 6.11 -39.05 -37.46
N ALA A 393 6.77 -39.47 -38.55
CA ALA A 393 7.06 -40.89 -38.82
C ALA A 393 7.96 -41.53 -37.76
N ILE A 394 8.83 -40.74 -37.11
CA ILE A 394 9.70 -41.18 -36.01
C ILE A 394 8.97 -41.02 -34.69
N LEU A 395 8.38 -39.85 -34.44
CA LEU A 395 7.72 -39.54 -33.17
C LEU A 395 6.49 -40.42 -32.88
N ARG A 396 5.75 -40.83 -33.92
CA ARG A 396 4.53 -41.65 -33.80
C ARG A 396 4.75 -43.11 -34.20
N LYS A 397 5.99 -43.56 -34.36
CA LYS A 397 6.29 -44.93 -34.79
C LYS A 397 5.74 -45.93 -33.77
N PRO A 398 4.83 -46.86 -34.13
CA PRO A 398 4.34 -47.88 -33.22
C PRO A 398 5.39 -49.00 -33.11
N GLY A 399 6.41 -48.80 -32.26
CA GLY A 399 7.48 -49.76 -32.05
C GLY A 399 8.76 -49.13 -31.52
N ARG A 400 9.83 -49.94 -31.40
CA ARG A 400 11.16 -49.43 -31.04
C ARG A 400 11.75 -48.67 -32.22
N LEU A 401 12.39 -47.54 -31.93
CA LEU A 401 13.21 -46.82 -32.89
C LEU A 401 14.51 -47.59 -33.15
N ASP A 402 14.97 -47.59 -34.40
CA ASP A 402 16.33 -48.05 -34.73
C ASP A 402 17.38 -46.97 -34.35
N GLU A 403 18.67 -47.27 -34.57
CA GLU A 403 19.75 -46.35 -34.19
C GLU A 403 19.71 -45.02 -34.96
N ALA A 404 19.32 -45.05 -36.24
CA ALA A 404 19.25 -43.84 -37.06
C ALA A 404 18.05 -42.97 -36.66
N GLU A 405 16.91 -43.59 -36.41
CA GLU A 405 15.71 -42.92 -35.91
C GLU A 405 15.93 -42.36 -34.49
N MET A 406 16.65 -43.09 -33.64
CA MET A 406 17.02 -42.62 -32.30
C MET A 406 17.97 -41.44 -32.36
N ALA A 407 18.91 -41.41 -33.30
CA ALA A 407 19.80 -40.26 -33.51
C ALA A 407 18.99 -39.00 -33.82
N VAL A 408 18.00 -39.10 -34.73
CA VAL A 408 17.08 -37.99 -35.04
C VAL A 408 16.22 -37.63 -33.82
N MET A 409 15.67 -38.62 -33.09
CA MET A 409 14.87 -38.35 -31.90
C MET A 409 15.63 -37.53 -30.85
N ARG A 410 16.93 -37.82 -30.64
CA ARG A 410 17.78 -37.10 -29.68
C ARG A 410 17.98 -35.62 -30.04
N GLU A 411 17.76 -35.23 -31.29
CA GLU A 411 17.90 -33.84 -31.73
C GLU A 411 16.88 -32.90 -31.07
N HIS A 412 15.76 -33.41 -30.53
CA HIS A 412 14.75 -32.57 -29.89
C HIS A 412 15.34 -31.70 -28.76
N ALA A 413 16.33 -32.22 -28.02
CA ALA A 413 17.00 -31.50 -26.95
C ALA A 413 17.73 -30.25 -27.50
N ALA A 414 18.50 -30.43 -28.57
CA ALA A 414 19.23 -29.34 -29.22
C ALA A 414 18.30 -28.35 -29.95
N ILE A 415 17.26 -28.86 -30.62
CA ILE A 415 16.25 -28.03 -31.31
C ILE A 415 15.50 -27.17 -30.29
N GLY A 416 15.03 -27.76 -29.19
CA GLY A 416 14.32 -27.04 -28.13
C GLY A 416 15.20 -25.97 -27.49
N GLY A 417 16.45 -26.32 -27.15
CA GLY A 417 17.44 -25.37 -26.64
C GLY A 417 17.68 -24.18 -27.56
N SER A 418 17.79 -24.43 -28.88
CA SER A 418 17.99 -23.36 -29.87
C SER A 418 16.78 -22.43 -29.94
N ILE A 419 15.57 -22.98 -30.07
CA ILE A 419 14.33 -22.19 -30.16
C ILE A 419 14.17 -21.28 -28.95
N LEU A 420 14.41 -21.81 -27.75
CA LEU A 420 14.23 -21.06 -26.50
C LEU A 420 15.31 -19.98 -26.29
N ARG A 421 16.56 -20.24 -26.69
CA ARG A 421 17.62 -19.22 -26.69
C ARG A 421 17.34 -18.09 -27.67
N ASP A 422 16.88 -18.41 -28.87
CA ASP A 422 16.53 -17.39 -29.85
C ASP A 422 15.37 -16.53 -29.34
N ALA A 423 14.38 -17.15 -28.69
CA ALA A 423 13.23 -16.46 -28.10
C ALA A 423 13.56 -15.63 -26.85
N CYS A 424 14.62 -15.96 -26.09
CA CYS A 424 14.97 -15.21 -24.88
C CYS A 424 15.56 -13.82 -25.18
N GLY A 425 15.97 -13.54 -26.42
CA GLY A 425 16.41 -12.21 -26.84
C GLY A 425 17.63 -11.66 -26.06
N GLY A 426 18.41 -12.53 -25.42
CA GLY A 426 19.56 -12.17 -24.58
C GLY A 426 19.25 -12.01 -23.09
N ASP A 427 18.00 -12.19 -22.66
CA ASP A 427 17.68 -12.32 -21.24
C ASP A 427 18.27 -13.64 -20.71
N ARG A 428 19.13 -13.53 -19.69
CA ARG A 428 19.78 -14.66 -19.02
C ARG A 428 19.10 -15.05 -17.70
N HIS A 429 18.17 -14.24 -17.21
CA HIS A 429 17.48 -14.44 -15.93
C HIS A 429 15.96 -14.52 -16.15
N GLY A 430 15.56 -15.27 -17.20
CA GLY A 430 14.17 -15.53 -17.54
C GLY A 430 13.83 -17.03 -17.56
N TYR A 431 12.54 -17.36 -17.55
CA TYR A 431 12.08 -18.75 -17.66
C TYR A 431 12.45 -19.39 -19.01
N LEU A 432 12.64 -18.59 -20.08
CA LEU A 432 13.08 -19.08 -21.38
C LEU A 432 14.56 -19.48 -21.40
N SER A 433 15.43 -18.71 -20.74
CA SER A 433 16.86 -19.07 -20.67
C SER A 433 17.06 -20.34 -19.85
N MET A 434 16.41 -20.43 -18.69
CA MET A 434 16.42 -21.66 -17.89
C MET A 434 15.75 -22.83 -18.64
N GLY A 435 14.65 -22.57 -19.35
CA GLY A 435 13.98 -23.57 -20.19
C GLY A 435 14.89 -24.10 -21.29
N ALA A 436 15.73 -23.24 -21.89
CA ALA A 436 16.72 -23.66 -22.88
C ALA A 436 17.80 -24.56 -22.27
N GLU A 437 18.30 -24.23 -21.08
CA GLU A 437 19.24 -25.10 -20.35
C GLU A 437 18.62 -26.46 -20.07
N ILE A 438 17.39 -26.48 -19.56
CA ILE A 438 16.64 -27.71 -19.28
C ILE A 438 16.46 -28.54 -20.56
N ALA A 439 15.97 -27.94 -21.64
CA ALA A 439 15.75 -28.63 -22.92
C ALA A 439 17.04 -29.31 -23.42
N GLU A 440 18.21 -28.69 -23.21
CA GLU A 440 19.50 -29.25 -23.62
C GLU A 440 20.14 -30.23 -22.65
N SER A 441 19.63 -30.35 -21.43
CA SER A 441 20.34 -31.11 -20.38
C SER A 441 19.48 -32.11 -19.61
N HIS A 442 18.16 -32.12 -19.78
CA HIS A 442 17.28 -33.07 -19.10
C HIS A 442 17.50 -34.54 -19.52
N HIS A 443 18.24 -34.80 -20.60
CA HIS A 443 18.69 -36.12 -21.03
C HIS A 443 20.20 -36.37 -20.88
N GLU A 444 20.92 -35.41 -20.30
CA GLU A 444 22.28 -35.65 -19.84
C GLU A 444 22.24 -36.60 -18.64
N LYS A 445 23.25 -37.45 -18.51
CA LYS A 445 23.36 -38.42 -17.42
C LYS A 445 24.54 -38.05 -16.57
N PHE A 446 24.41 -38.20 -15.25
CA PHE A 446 25.45 -37.79 -14.30
C PHE A 446 26.81 -38.45 -14.57
N ASP A 447 26.84 -39.65 -15.14
CA ASP A 447 28.03 -40.38 -15.57
C ASP A 447 28.64 -39.94 -16.92
N GLY A 448 28.00 -39.03 -17.65
CA GLY A 448 28.44 -38.55 -18.97
C GLY A 448 27.95 -39.38 -20.16
N SER A 449 27.16 -40.44 -19.95
CA SER A 449 26.62 -41.29 -21.02
C SER A 449 25.34 -40.75 -21.68
N GLY A 450 24.93 -39.52 -21.32
CA GLY A 450 23.74 -38.85 -21.81
C GLY A 450 23.93 -38.12 -23.16
N TYR A 451 22.95 -37.30 -23.52
CA TYR A 451 22.94 -36.51 -24.75
C TYR A 451 22.28 -35.14 -24.49
N PRO A 452 22.50 -34.12 -25.35
CA PRO A 452 23.21 -34.12 -26.63
C PRO A 452 24.72 -33.85 -26.55
N LYS A 453 25.25 -33.33 -25.43
CA LYS A 453 26.65 -32.90 -25.28
C LYS A 453 27.50 -33.92 -24.52
N GLY A 454 26.91 -34.87 -23.81
CA GLY A 454 27.64 -35.86 -23.00
C GLY A 454 28.28 -35.22 -21.78
N LEU A 455 27.57 -34.29 -21.15
CA LEU A 455 28.02 -33.60 -19.94
C LEU A 455 27.98 -34.56 -18.75
N ALA A 456 28.95 -34.45 -17.85
CA ALA A 456 29.08 -35.32 -16.68
C ALA A 456 29.14 -34.51 -15.38
N GLY A 457 28.60 -35.07 -14.30
CA GLY A 457 28.63 -34.49 -12.97
C GLY A 457 28.07 -33.07 -12.91
N ASP A 458 28.82 -32.17 -12.26
CA ASP A 458 28.45 -30.76 -12.09
C ASP A 458 28.59 -29.92 -13.37
N ALA A 459 29.10 -30.48 -14.48
CA ALA A 459 29.06 -29.79 -15.76
C ALA A 459 27.64 -29.74 -16.37
N ILE A 460 26.73 -30.60 -15.88
CA ILE A 460 25.32 -30.57 -16.26
C ILE A 460 24.65 -29.42 -15.48
N PRO A 461 23.94 -28.49 -16.15
CA PRO A 461 23.18 -27.45 -15.48
C PRO A 461 22.27 -28.04 -14.39
N LEU A 462 22.25 -27.40 -13.20
CA LEU A 462 21.47 -27.89 -12.07
C LEU A 462 19.98 -28.05 -12.42
N ALA A 463 19.43 -27.14 -13.22
CA ALA A 463 18.05 -27.22 -13.69
C ALA A 463 17.79 -28.52 -14.50
N GLY A 464 18.72 -28.92 -15.37
CA GLY A 464 18.65 -30.18 -16.10
C GLY A 464 18.69 -31.41 -15.18
N ARG A 465 19.59 -31.41 -14.19
CA ARG A 465 19.71 -32.49 -13.19
C ARG A 465 18.42 -32.68 -12.38
N ILE A 466 17.78 -31.58 -11.98
CA ILE A 466 16.50 -31.61 -11.27
C ILE A 466 15.38 -32.14 -12.15
N VAL A 467 15.28 -31.63 -13.39
CA VAL A 467 14.21 -32.02 -14.32
C VAL A 467 14.35 -33.48 -14.77
N ALA A 468 15.57 -33.99 -14.96
CA ALA A 468 15.78 -35.40 -15.31
C ALA A 468 15.19 -36.37 -14.27
N VAL A 469 15.36 -36.09 -12.97
CA VAL A 469 14.75 -36.90 -11.89
C VAL A 469 13.24 -36.78 -11.92
N ALA A 470 12.72 -35.55 -12.01
CA ALA A 470 11.29 -35.29 -11.98
C ALA A 470 10.54 -35.88 -13.19
N ASP A 471 11.13 -35.83 -14.38
CA ASP A 471 10.56 -36.38 -15.61
C ASP A 471 10.54 -37.91 -15.59
N VAL A 472 11.65 -38.56 -15.22
CA VAL A 472 11.68 -40.03 -15.12
C VAL A 472 10.69 -40.55 -14.08
N PHE A 473 10.59 -39.87 -12.94
CA PHE A 473 9.61 -40.23 -11.92
C PHE A 473 8.17 -40.14 -12.46
N ASP A 474 7.78 -39.00 -13.06
CA ASP A 474 6.41 -38.82 -13.56
C ASP A 474 6.09 -39.79 -14.71
N ALA A 475 7.06 -40.03 -15.60
CA ALA A 475 6.91 -40.90 -16.76
C ALA A 475 6.76 -42.39 -16.40
N LEU A 476 7.32 -42.85 -15.28
CA LEU A 476 7.20 -44.24 -14.82
C LEU A 476 5.94 -44.48 -13.97
N LEU A 477 5.54 -43.48 -13.18
CA LEU A 477 4.38 -43.58 -12.29
C LEU A 477 3.04 -43.52 -13.06
N HIS A 478 2.99 -42.82 -14.20
CA HIS A 478 1.75 -42.63 -14.95
C HIS A 478 1.65 -43.56 -16.18
N ARG A 479 0.46 -44.09 -16.41
CA ARG A 479 0.17 -45.01 -17.53
C ARG A 479 0.29 -44.27 -18.87
N ARG A 480 1.12 -44.79 -19.77
CA ARG A 480 1.13 -44.40 -21.20
C ARG A 480 0.33 -45.42 -22.03
N PRO A 481 -0.16 -45.09 -23.24
CA PRO A 481 -0.97 -45.99 -24.08
C PRO A 481 -0.37 -47.40 -24.28
N TYR A 482 0.96 -47.52 -24.19
CA TYR A 482 1.72 -48.75 -24.41
C TYR A 482 2.45 -49.31 -23.16
N LYS A 483 2.33 -48.70 -21.98
CA LYS A 483 3.07 -49.11 -20.76
C LYS A 483 2.19 -49.01 -19.51
N LYS A 484 2.09 -50.10 -18.75
CA LYS A 484 1.42 -50.11 -17.43
C LYS A 484 2.23 -49.24 -16.46
N ALA A 485 1.54 -48.44 -15.63
CA ALA A 485 2.16 -47.68 -14.55
C ALA A 485 2.92 -48.64 -13.60
N TRP A 486 4.11 -48.21 -13.16
CA TRP A 486 4.92 -48.96 -12.21
C TRP A 486 4.41 -48.77 -10.78
N ASP A 487 4.73 -49.69 -9.88
CA ASP A 487 4.51 -49.44 -8.46
C ASP A 487 5.46 -48.32 -7.99
N ILE A 488 4.98 -47.45 -7.11
CA ILE A 488 5.80 -46.32 -6.62
C ILE A 488 7.09 -46.82 -5.98
N GLY A 489 7.06 -47.95 -5.24
CA GLY A 489 8.25 -48.54 -4.64
C GLY A 489 9.30 -48.95 -5.67
N GLU A 490 8.87 -49.55 -6.79
CA GLU A 490 9.77 -49.94 -7.89
C GLU A 490 10.43 -48.72 -8.54
N VAL A 491 9.68 -47.61 -8.70
CA VAL A 491 10.24 -46.35 -9.23
C VAL A 491 11.27 -45.77 -8.27
N LEU A 492 10.98 -45.77 -6.96
CA LEU A 492 11.91 -45.26 -5.96
C LEU A 492 13.19 -46.09 -5.87
N ASP A 493 13.08 -47.41 -5.95
CA ASP A 493 14.25 -48.29 -5.95
C ASP A 493 15.12 -48.10 -7.19
N LEU A 494 14.50 -47.85 -8.35
CA LEU A 494 15.24 -47.46 -9.56
C LEU A 494 15.99 -46.13 -9.38
N LEU A 495 15.32 -45.09 -8.87
CA LEU A 495 15.95 -43.78 -8.66
C LEU A 495 17.14 -43.88 -7.69
N ARG A 496 17.04 -44.71 -6.65
CA ARG A 496 18.16 -44.99 -5.73
C ARG A 496 19.29 -45.75 -6.39
N ALA A 497 18.97 -46.78 -7.18
CA ALA A 497 19.97 -47.60 -7.86
C ALA A 497 20.74 -46.82 -8.93
N GLU A 498 20.09 -45.87 -9.59
CA GLU A 498 20.66 -45.03 -10.65
C GLU A 498 21.26 -43.71 -10.13
N ALA A 499 21.31 -43.52 -8.81
CA ALA A 499 21.97 -42.37 -8.20
C ALA A 499 23.49 -42.46 -8.38
N GLY A 500 24.09 -41.45 -9.01
CA GLY A 500 25.52 -41.39 -9.33
C GLY A 500 25.86 -41.92 -10.73
N SER A 501 24.93 -42.64 -11.40
CA SER A 501 25.02 -42.99 -12.81
C SER A 501 24.13 -42.07 -13.65
N HIS A 502 22.83 -42.30 -13.65
CA HIS A 502 21.87 -41.50 -14.41
C HIS A 502 21.62 -40.16 -13.72
N PHE A 503 21.41 -40.18 -12.40
CA PHE A 503 20.94 -39.02 -11.64
C PHE A 503 21.99 -38.48 -10.69
N ASP A 504 21.93 -37.18 -10.40
CA ASP A 504 22.73 -36.59 -9.34
C ASP A 504 22.26 -37.12 -7.97
N PRO A 505 23.12 -37.77 -7.17
CA PRO A 505 22.74 -38.32 -5.87
C PRO A 505 22.10 -37.31 -4.93
N ARG A 506 22.55 -36.05 -4.97
CA ARG A 506 22.06 -34.97 -4.10
C ARG A 506 20.63 -34.59 -4.46
N VAL A 507 20.30 -34.60 -5.75
CA VAL A 507 18.96 -34.32 -6.27
C VAL A 507 18.01 -35.46 -5.93
N VAL A 508 18.44 -36.72 -6.07
CA VAL A 508 17.65 -37.90 -5.68
C VAL A 508 17.33 -37.86 -4.19
N GLU A 509 18.31 -37.55 -3.34
CA GLU A 509 18.10 -37.44 -1.90
C GLU A 509 17.05 -36.36 -1.55
N ALA A 510 17.14 -35.20 -2.18
CA ALA A 510 16.15 -34.13 -2.00
C ALA A 510 14.77 -34.55 -2.47
N PHE A 511 14.66 -35.21 -3.64
CA PHE A 511 13.39 -35.73 -4.15
C PHE A 511 12.74 -36.72 -3.18
N LEU A 512 13.51 -37.68 -2.66
CA LEU A 512 12.99 -38.67 -1.70
C LEU A 512 12.45 -38.01 -0.43
N ALA A 513 13.13 -36.98 0.06
CA ALA A 513 12.67 -36.26 1.25
C ALA A 513 11.42 -35.42 1.02
N VAL A 514 11.27 -34.81 -0.17
CA VAL A 514 10.02 -34.15 -0.56
C VAL A 514 8.87 -35.17 -0.53
N LEU A 515 9.08 -36.36 -1.11
CA LEU A 515 8.06 -37.40 -1.16
C LEU A 515 7.67 -37.93 0.23
N GLU A 516 8.66 -38.12 1.12
CA GLU A 516 8.40 -38.51 2.51
C GLU A 516 7.59 -37.46 3.27
N ARG A 517 7.84 -36.17 3.03
CA ARG A 517 7.14 -35.04 3.68
C ARG A 517 5.69 -34.91 3.20
N ASP A 518 5.47 -34.98 1.88
CA ASP A 518 4.17 -34.68 1.29
C ASP A 518 3.23 -35.91 1.28
N GLY A 519 3.76 -37.09 1.64
CA GLY A 519 3.05 -38.37 1.59
C GLY A 519 2.90 -38.87 0.16
N ALA A 520 2.80 -40.19 -0.04
CA ALA A 520 2.68 -40.82 -1.37
C ALA A 520 1.38 -40.49 -2.14
N GLY A 521 0.61 -39.48 -1.70
CA GLY A 521 -0.63 -39.02 -2.31
C GLY A 521 -0.46 -37.67 -2.99
N VAL A 522 0.01 -37.67 -4.24
CA VAL A 522 -0.11 -36.54 -5.17
C VAL A 522 -0.82 -36.99 -6.44
#